data_AF-A0A2P9BXS3-F1
#
_entry.id   AF-A0A2P9BXS3-F1
#
_cell.length_a   1.000
_cell.length_b   1.000
_cell.length_c   1.000
_cell.angle_alpha   90.00
_cell.angle_beta   90.00
_cell.angle_gamma   90.00
#
_symmetry.space_group_name_H-M   'P 1'
#
loop_
_entity.id
_entity.type
_entity.pdbx_description
1 polymer ?
#
loop_
_entity_poly.entity_id
_entity_poly.type
_entity_poly.pdbx_seq_one_letter_code
_entity_poly.pdbx_strand_id
1 'polypeptide(L)'
;MDINLEERSYTSPLLHYIYNKDDKINKISGSELKNKSFIPYSIRLCNLPIKNAKDNSYMSNINSLNIINMLPLSLFSNYNSNNMTSTDILFLPKFSTFLFFTIPIFVMLPNLTLYTKHWFFYAPK
;
A
#
# COMPACT_ATOMS: atom_id res chain seq x y z
N MET A 1 -12.33 7.94 -35.56
CA MET A 1 -13.70 7.83 -35.04
C MET A 1 -13.72 6.62 -34.14
N ASP A 2 -13.84 6.84 -32.83
CA ASP A 2 -13.91 5.75 -31.87
C ASP A 2 -15.24 5.01 -32.05
N ILE A 3 -15.16 3.70 -32.32
CA ILE A 3 -16.30 2.85 -32.63
C ILE A 3 -16.98 2.46 -31.31
N ASN A 4 -18.32 2.51 -31.26
CA ASN A 4 -19.19 2.11 -30.15
C ASN A 4 -19.02 2.91 -28.85
N LEU A 5 -18.98 4.23 -28.93
CA LEU A 5 -18.97 5.11 -27.75
C LEU A 5 -20.23 4.96 -26.88
N GLU A 6 -21.38 4.66 -27.48
CA GLU A 6 -22.65 4.48 -26.75
C GLU A 6 -22.68 3.20 -25.89
N GLU A 7 -21.97 2.15 -26.33
CA GLU A 7 -21.88 0.88 -25.59
C GLU A 7 -20.79 0.90 -24.50
N ARG A 8 -19.83 1.84 -24.59
CA ARG A 8 -18.65 1.93 -23.73
C ARG A 8 -18.80 3.01 -22.66
N SER A 9 -19.72 2.80 -21.73
CA SER A 9 -19.99 3.73 -20.62
C SER A 9 -18.76 4.06 -19.76
N TYR A 10 -17.72 3.23 -19.75
CA TYR A 10 -16.47 3.50 -19.03
C TYR A 10 -15.60 4.58 -19.71
N THR A 11 -15.78 4.90 -21.00
CA THR A 11 -15.08 6.02 -21.65
C THR A 11 -15.85 7.33 -21.54
N SER A 12 -17.09 7.29 -21.05
CA SER A 12 -17.95 8.47 -20.88
C SER A 12 -17.39 9.44 -19.83
N PRO A 13 -17.67 10.76 -19.97
CA PRO A 13 -17.34 11.75 -18.95
C PRO A 13 -18.10 11.46 -17.65
N LEU A 14 -17.51 11.86 -16.52
CA LEU A 14 -18.18 11.73 -15.22
C LEU A 14 -19.51 12.51 -15.21
N LEU A 15 -20.56 11.89 -14.66
CA LEU A 15 -21.91 12.47 -14.54
C LEU A 15 -21.92 13.86 -13.89
N HIS A 16 -20.98 14.12 -12.98
CA HIS A 16 -20.79 15.44 -12.35
C HIS A 16 -20.69 16.57 -13.38
N TYR A 17 -20.02 16.37 -14.52
CA TYR A 17 -19.88 17.41 -15.55
C TYR A 17 -21.14 17.61 -16.38
N ILE A 18 -21.99 16.58 -16.49
CA ILE A 18 -23.25 16.64 -17.25
C ILE A 18 -24.32 17.37 -16.43
N TYR A 19 -24.38 17.11 -15.12
CA TYR A 19 -25.43 17.61 -14.24
C TYR A 19 -25.07 18.89 -13.46
N ASN A 20 -23.80 19.33 -13.46
CA ASN A 20 -23.38 20.54 -12.71
C ASN A 20 -23.90 21.88 -13.26
N LYS A 21 -24.70 21.90 -14.33
CA LYS A 21 -25.18 23.16 -14.92
C LYS A 21 -26.38 23.79 -14.20
N ASP A 22 -26.99 23.12 -13.21
CA ASP A 22 -28.29 23.50 -12.66
C ASP A 22 -28.30 24.02 -11.19
N ASP A 23 -27.17 24.41 -10.62
CA ASP A 23 -27.14 25.08 -9.29
C ASP A 23 -27.63 26.56 -9.30
N LYS A 24 -28.37 26.96 -10.35
CA LYS A 24 -29.20 28.17 -10.31
C LYS A 24 -30.64 27.92 -9.83
N ILE A 25 -31.07 26.66 -9.63
CA ILE A 25 -32.49 26.38 -9.44
C ILE A 25 -32.96 26.41 -7.98
N ASN A 26 -32.14 26.21 -6.94
CA ASN A 26 -32.63 26.22 -5.55
C ASN A 26 -31.75 27.02 -4.58
N LYS A 27 -31.80 28.36 -4.65
CA LYS A 27 -31.39 29.25 -3.54
C LYS A 27 -32.60 29.68 -2.69
N ILE A 28 -33.48 28.74 -2.37
CA ILE A 28 -34.50 28.93 -1.33
C ILE A 28 -34.34 27.80 -0.34
N SER A 29 -34.29 28.18 0.94
CA SER A 29 -34.15 27.36 2.15
C SER A 29 -32.73 26.94 2.51
N GLY A 30 -32.20 27.64 3.52
CA GLY A 30 -30.96 27.31 4.19
C GLY A 30 -31.09 26.05 5.02
N SER A 31 -30.44 24.98 4.56
CA SER A 31 -29.99 23.89 5.41
C SER A 31 -28.73 23.34 4.79
N GLU A 32 -27.63 23.45 5.55
CA GLU A 32 -26.28 22.97 5.21
C GLU A 32 -26.25 21.45 5.02
N LEU A 33 -26.79 20.96 3.90
CA LEU A 33 -26.46 19.64 3.39
C LEU A 33 -25.06 19.71 2.77
N LYS A 34 -24.05 19.74 3.65
CA LYS A 34 -22.69 19.32 3.31
C LYS A 34 -22.73 17.82 3.04
N ASN A 35 -23.31 17.43 1.91
CA ASN A 35 -23.09 16.13 1.32
C ASN A 35 -21.61 16.06 1.00
N LYS A 36 -20.82 15.51 1.94
CA LYS A 36 -19.44 15.10 1.73
C LYS A 36 -19.44 13.88 0.80
N SER A 37 -19.92 14.05 -0.43
CA SER A 37 -19.64 13.09 -1.48
C SER A 37 -18.12 13.11 -1.69
N PHE A 38 -17.53 11.92 -1.79
CA PHE A 38 -16.10 11.78 -2.02
C PHE A 38 -15.77 12.42 -3.37
N ILE A 39 -15.13 13.60 -3.35
CA ILE A 39 -14.62 14.25 -4.55
C ILE A 39 -13.21 13.69 -4.82
N PRO A 40 -12.98 13.02 -5.96
CA PRO A 40 -11.67 12.51 -6.35
C PRO A 40 -10.59 13.59 -6.26
N TYR A 41 -9.38 13.21 -5.87
CA TYR A 41 -8.26 14.14 -5.67
C TYR A 41 -7.95 14.96 -6.93
N SER A 42 -8.02 14.32 -8.10
CA SER A 42 -7.89 14.95 -9.41
C SER A 42 -8.88 16.09 -9.67
N ILE A 43 -10.15 15.95 -9.28
CA ILE A 43 -11.16 17.01 -9.42
C ILE A 43 -10.85 18.16 -8.43
N ARG A 44 -10.38 17.82 -7.22
CA ARG A 44 -9.92 18.83 -6.25
C ARG A 44 -8.71 19.62 -6.75
N LEU A 45 -7.79 18.98 -7.49
CA LEU A 45 -6.66 19.66 -8.12
C LEU A 45 -7.10 20.66 -9.19
N CYS A 46 -8.15 20.36 -9.96
CA CYS A 46 -8.68 21.25 -10.99
C CYS A 46 -9.21 22.58 -10.42
N ASN A 47 -9.68 22.56 -9.17
CA ASN A 47 -10.16 23.75 -8.45
C ASN A 47 -9.04 24.59 -7.84
N LEU A 48 -7.79 24.11 -7.84
CA LEU A 48 -6.64 24.90 -7.40
C LEU A 48 -6.21 25.86 -8.53
N PRO A 49 -5.70 27.06 -8.20
CA PRO A 49 -5.21 28.03 -9.18
C PRO A 49 -3.85 27.62 -9.78
N ILE A 50 -3.70 26.35 -10.17
CA ILE A 50 -2.49 25.78 -10.76
C ILE A 50 -2.70 25.74 -12.27
N LYS A 51 -1.83 26.43 -13.02
CA LYS A 51 -1.96 26.66 -14.47
C LYS A 51 -2.13 25.36 -15.28
N ASN A 52 -1.45 24.28 -14.88
CA ASN A 52 -1.52 22.96 -15.53
C ASN A 52 -2.72 22.11 -15.09
N ALA A 53 -3.37 22.44 -13.96
CA ALA A 53 -4.55 21.70 -13.48
C ALA A 53 -5.86 22.24 -14.09
N LYS A 54 -5.85 23.49 -14.58
CA LYS A 54 -6.97 24.08 -15.32
C LYS A 54 -7.24 23.39 -16.67
N ASP A 55 -6.21 22.85 -17.30
CA ASP A 55 -6.32 22.17 -18.60
C ASP A 55 -6.95 20.77 -18.49
N ASN A 56 -6.97 20.18 -17.27
CA ASN A 56 -7.64 18.91 -16.98
C ASN A 56 -9.09 19.09 -16.50
N SER A 57 -9.83 20.02 -17.11
CA SER A 57 -11.18 20.37 -16.66
C SER A 57 -12.19 19.22 -16.75
N TYR A 58 -11.92 18.21 -17.59
CA TYR A 58 -12.81 17.06 -17.81
C TYR A 58 -12.13 15.75 -17.46
N MET A 59 -12.86 14.91 -16.71
CA MET A 59 -12.45 13.55 -16.37
C MET A 59 -13.50 12.55 -16.83
N SER A 60 -13.05 11.39 -17.31
CA SER A 60 -13.89 10.27 -17.70
C SER A 60 -13.84 9.13 -16.69
N ASN A 61 -14.82 8.23 -16.77
CA ASN A 61 -14.93 7.07 -15.89
C ASN A 61 -13.71 6.14 -16.00
N ILE A 62 -12.99 6.16 -17.12
CA ILE A 62 -11.77 5.38 -17.34
C ILE A 62 -10.67 5.74 -16.34
N ASN A 63 -10.70 6.97 -15.79
CA ASN A 63 -9.74 7.41 -14.79
C ASN A 63 -9.89 6.66 -13.46
N SER A 64 -11.01 5.97 -13.23
CA SER A 64 -11.19 5.08 -12.08
C SER A 64 -10.40 3.77 -12.17
N LEU A 65 -9.97 3.38 -13.37
CA LEU A 65 -9.16 2.18 -13.56
C LEU A 65 -7.73 2.33 -13.02
N ASN A 66 -7.29 3.57 -12.78
CA ASN A 66 -5.97 3.84 -12.22
C ASN A 66 -6.10 4.54 -10.86
N ILE A 67 -5.67 3.85 -9.79
CA ILE A 67 -5.70 4.33 -8.40
C ILE A 67 -4.90 5.63 -8.24
N ILE A 68 -3.85 5.81 -9.05
CA ILE A 68 -2.99 7.01 -9.06
C ILE A 68 -3.79 8.27 -9.41
N ASN A 69 -4.82 8.15 -10.24
CA ASN A 69 -5.65 9.28 -10.64
C ASN A 69 -6.62 9.72 -9.53
N MET A 70 -6.91 8.84 -8.56
CA MET A 70 -7.88 9.09 -7.49
C MET A 70 -7.24 9.56 -6.19
N LEU A 71 -5.97 9.20 -5.93
CA LEU A 71 -5.29 9.44 -4.66
C LEU A 71 -3.95 10.16 -4.87
N PRO A 72 -3.56 11.07 -3.95
CA PRO A 72 -2.23 11.66 -3.98
C PRO A 72 -1.16 10.60 -3.75
N LEU A 73 -0.17 10.55 -4.64
CA LEU A 73 0.98 9.63 -4.58
C LEU A 73 1.96 9.90 -3.42
N SER A 74 1.75 10.95 -2.63
CA SER A 74 2.74 11.51 -1.70
C SER A 74 3.22 10.55 -0.62
N LEU A 75 2.47 9.49 -0.32
CA LEU A 75 2.83 8.50 0.72
C LEU A 75 3.02 7.08 0.17
N PHE A 76 2.82 6.84 -1.13
CA PHE A 76 2.87 5.49 -1.69
C PHE A 76 4.23 4.80 -1.51
N SER A 77 5.33 5.55 -1.62
CA SER A 77 6.68 5.02 -1.42
C SER A 77 7.02 4.76 0.06
N ASN A 78 6.30 5.39 0.98
CA ASN A 78 6.65 5.42 2.42
C ASN A 78 5.88 4.38 3.25
N TYR A 79 4.96 3.62 2.65
CA TYR A 79 4.23 2.56 3.37
C TYR A 79 5.11 1.36 3.72
N ASN A 80 6.07 1.02 2.86
CA ASN A 80 6.97 -0.12 3.07
C ASN A 80 8.27 0.25 3.80
N SER A 81 8.48 1.52 4.11
CA SER A 81 9.66 1.98 4.85
C SER A 81 9.44 2.04 6.36
N ASN A 82 8.19 1.91 6.82
CA ASN A 82 7.88 1.88 8.25
C ASN A 82 8.10 0.46 8.80
N ASN A 83 9.33 0.20 9.24
CA ASN A 83 9.71 -1.08 9.82
C ASN A 83 9.40 -1.10 11.32
N MET A 84 8.59 -2.05 11.76
CA MET A 84 8.47 -2.43 13.16
C MET A 84 9.42 -3.59 13.44
N THR A 85 10.26 -3.47 14.47
CA THR A 85 11.21 -4.51 14.87
C THR A 85 10.54 -5.60 15.70
N SER A 86 11.13 -6.79 15.75
CA SER A 86 10.67 -7.87 16.64
C SER A 86 10.75 -7.45 18.11
N THR A 87 9.89 -8.05 18.94
CA THR A 87 9.79 -7.78 20.38
C THR A 87 10.10 -9.02 21.22
N ASP A 88 10.83 -9.97 20.63
CA ASP A 88 11.14 -11.25 21.26
C ASP A 88 12.12 -11.05 22.42
N ILE A 89 11.72 -11.48 23.62
CA ILE A 89 12.55 -11.41 24.82
C ILE A 89 13.16 -12.79 25.05
N LEU A 90 14.44 -12.94 24.69
CA LEU A 90 15.22 -14.15 24.95
C LEU A 90 15.85 -14.10 26.35
N PHE A 91 15.02 -14.25 27.39
CA PHE A 91 15.44 -14.26 28.79
C PHE A 91 15.02 -15.54 29.49
N LEU A 92 15.99 -16.27 30.04
CA LEU A 92 15.74 -17.46 30.86
C LEU A 92 16.79 -17.53 31.99
N PRO A 93 16.39 -17.43 33.27
CA PRO A 93 17.32 -17.61 34.39
C PRO A 93 17.79 -19.07 34.44
N LYS A 94 19.11 -19.28 34.41
CA LYS A 94 19.73 -20.61 34.45
C LYS A 94 20.16 -20.97 35.86
N PHE A 95 19.30 -21.71 36.58
CA PHE A 95 19.61 -22.21 37.92
C PHE A 95 20.38 -23.55 37.85
N SER A 96 21.69 -23.47 37.65
CA SER A 96 22.56 -24.67 37.59
C SER A 96 22.77 -25.36 38.94
N THR A 97 22.43 -24.70 40.06
CA THR A 97 22.64 -25.23 41.42
C THR A 97 21.81 -26.46 41.74
N PHE A 98 20.71 -26.70 41.02
CA PHE A 98 19.86 -27.88 41.17
C PHE A 98 20.25 -29.04 40.25
N LEU A 99 21.24 -28.84 39.37
CA LEU A 99 21.65 -29.85 38.40
C LEU A 99 22.81 -30.69 38.97
N PHE A 100 22.54 -31.96 39.29
CA PHE A 100 23.54 -32.89 39.87
C PHE A 100 24.13 -33.89 38.86
N PHE A 101 23.70 -33.83 37.60
CA PHE A 101 24.14 -34.73 36.54
C PHE A 101 24.32 -33.97 35.21
N THR A 102 25.11 -34.52 34.30
CA THR A 102 25.34 -33.94 32.97
C THR A 102 24.16 -34.21 32.03
N ILE A 103 23.79 -33.21 31.22
CA ILE A 103 22.75 -33.36 30.19
C ILE A 103 23.44 -33.67 28.85
N PRO A 104 22.98 -34.66 28.06
CA PRO A 104 23.52 -34.91 26.72
C PRO A 104 23.28 -33.69 25.81
N ILE A 105 24.26 -33.37 24.98
CA ILE A 105 24.23 -32.23 24.06
C ILE A 105 24.32 -32.73 22.62
N PHE A 106 23.57 -32.09 21.73
CA PHE A 106 23.64 -32.34 20.31
C PHE A 106 24.93 -31.79 19.70
N VAL A 107 25.59 -32.60 18.88
CA VAL A 107 26.70 -32.17 18.03
C VAL A 107 26.10 -31.54 16.78
N MET A 108 26.22 -30.21 16.65
CA MET A 108 25.60 -29.47 15.53
C MET A 108 26.41 -29.56 14.24
N LEU A 109 27.73 -29.62 14.35
CA LEU A 109 28.64 -29.66 13.22
C LEU A 109 29.80 -30.61 13.51
N PRO A 110 30.36 -31.24 12.46
CA PRO A 110 31.55 -32.03 12.61
C PRO A 110 32.76 -31.17 12.96
N ASN A 111 33.69 -31.73 13.75
CA ASN A 111 34.88 -31.01 14.13
C ASN A 111 35.90 -30.98 12.97
N LEU A 112 35.80 -29.93 12.14
CA LEU A 112 36.74 -29.64 11.06
C LEU A 112 38.06 -29.01 11.55
N THR A 113 38.46 -29.13 12.82
CA THR A 113 39.85 -28.83 13.21
C THR A 113 40.72 -30.08 13.16
N LEU A 114 40.10 -31.25 13.28
CA LEU A 114 40.76 -32.55 13.19
C LEU A 114 40.45 -33.19 11.84
N TYR A 115 41.46 -33.85 11.25
CA TYR A 115 41.32 -34.62 10.01
C TYR A 115 40.66 -33.88 8.84
N THR A 116 40.82 -32.56 8.75
CA THR A 116 40.24 -31.71 7.69
C THR A 116 40.49 -32.24 6.29
N LYS A 117 41.74 -32.58 5.99
CA LYS A 117 42.15 -33.12 4.68
C LYS A 117 41.49 -34.45 4.36
N HIS A 118 41.11 -35.23 5.37
CA HIS A 118 40.51 -36.55 5.23
C HIS A 118 39.00 -36.56 5.47
N TRP A 119 38.41 -35.40 5.81
CA TRP A 119 37.00 -35.26 6.15
C TRP A 119 36.09 -35.83 5.07
N PHE A 120 36.31 -35.47 3.81
CA PHE A 120 35.51 -35.95 2.67
C PHE A 120 35.54 -37.47 2.48
N PHE A 121 36.58 -38.15 2.98
CA PHE A 121 36.72 -39.61 2.86
C PHE A 121 36.20 -40.37 4.09
N TYR A 122 36.05 -39.70 5.24
CA TYR A 122 35.59 -40.29 6.49
C TYR A 122 34.15 -39.91 6.85
N ALA A 123 33.68 -38.72 6.46
CA ALA A 123 32.32 -38.26 6.72
C ALA A 123 31.18 -39.18 6.25
N PRO A 124 31.27 -39.92 5.12
CA PRO A 124 30.21 -40.81 4.70
C PRO A 124 30.26 -42.20 5.35
N LYS A 125 31.27 -42.49 6.18
CA LYS A 125 31.40 -43.76 6.91
C LYS A 125 30.68 -43.68 8.25
#